data_AF-A0AAU3PFB1-F1
#
_entry.id   AF-A0AAU3PFB1-F1
#
_cell.length_a   1.000
_cell.length_b   1.000
_cell.length_c   1.000
_cell.angle_alpha   90.00
_cell.angle_beta   90.00
_cell.angle_gamma   90.00
#
_symmetry.space_group_name_H-M   'P 1'
#
loop_
_entity.id
_entity.type
_entity.pdbx_description
1 polymer ?
#
loop_
_entity_poly.entity_id
_entity_poly.type
_entity_poly.pdbx_seq_one_letter_code
_entity_poly.pdbx_strand_id
1 'polypeptide(L)'
;MRPLERLTESQDERLLQVRLACPDITRACDLARAFADLVRHRRGYLLQEWIRQAEQDAPKPMKGFAGFLRQDLDAVTAGLTLPWSSGVVEGHVNRVKTLKRAMYGRALFELLRVRILTQP
;
A
#
# COMPACT_ATOMS: atom_id res chain seq x y z
N MET A 1 -2.82 -4.25 4.65
CA MET A 1 -2.91 -5.67 4.24
C MET A 1 -3.68 -6.42 5.30
N ARG A 2 -4.57 -7.34 4.92
CA ARG A 2 -5.21 -8.25 5.87
C ARG A 2 -4.13 -8.82 6.80
N PRO A 3 -4.35 -8.91 8.12
CA PRO A 3 -3.48 -9.71 8.98
C PRO A 3 -3.30 -11.10 8.34
N LEU A 4 -2.21 -11.81 8.65
CA LEU A 4 -2.07 -13.24 8.33
C LEU A 4 -3.06 -14.08 9.16
N GLU A 5 -4.30 -13.61 9.30
CA GLU A 5 -5.42 -14.31 9.90
C GLU A 5 -5.91 -15.31 8.87
N ARG A 6 -5.42 -16.54 9.11
CA ARG A 6 -5.83 -17.85 8.59
C ARG A 6 -6.69 -17.81 7.33
N LEU A 7 -6.01 -18.02 6.20
CA LEU A 7 -6.64 -18.61 5.04
C LEU A 7 -7.38 -19.87 5.51
N THR A 8 -8.60 -20.09 5.02
CA THR A 8 -9.26 -21.39 5.21
C THR A 8 -8.43 -22.45 4.49
N GLU A 9 -8.52 -23.72 4.91
CA GLU A 9 -7.79 -24.82 4.25
C GLU A 9 -8.01 -24.82 2.72
N SER A 10 -9.25 -24.58 2.30
CA SER A 10 -9.62 -24.45 0.87
C SER A 10 -8.97 -23.26 0.14
N GLN A 11 -8.68 -22.16 0.85
CA GLN A 11 -7.98 -21.01 0.28
C GLN A 11 -6.48 -21.27 0.19
N ASP A 12 -5.90 -21.95 1.19
CA ASP A 12 -4.50 -22.35 1.18
C ASP A 12 -4.21 -23.36 0.06
N GLU A 13 -5.05 -24.37 -0.11
CA GLU A 13 -4.92 -25.33 -1.21
C GLU A 13 -5.00 -24.64 -2.56
N ARG A 14 -5.96 -23.73 -2.73
CA ARG A 14 -6.12 -23.00 -3.99
C ARG A 14 -4.94 -22.06 -4.26
N LEU A 15 -4.42 -21.40 -3.23
CA LEU A 15 -3.21 -20.59 -3.36
C LEU A 15 -2.00 -21.45 -3.73
N LEU A 16 -1.85 -22.61 -3.11
CA LEU A 16 -0.78 -23.56 -3.42
C LEU A 16 -0.85 -24.03 -4.88
N GLN A 17 -2.04 -24.41 -5.36
CA GLN A 17 -2.23 -24.82 -6.75
C GLN A 17 -1.82 -23.72 -7.74
N VAL A 18 -2.24 -22.48 -7.50
CA VAL A 18 -1.89 -21.34 -8.38
C VAL A 18 -0.39 -21.06 -8.34
N ARG A 19 0.24 -21.17 -7.17
CA ARG A 19 1.69 -20.99 -7.01
C ARG A 19 2.50 -22.06 -7.73
N LEU A 20 2.06 -23.32 -7.68
CA LEU A 20 2.68 -24.42 -8.43
C LEU A 20 2.52 -24.24 -9.94
N ALA A 21 1.38 -23.71 -10.39
CA ALA A 21 1.08 -23.51 -11.81
C ALA A 21 1.82 -22.31 -12.43
N CYS A 22 2.24 -21.31 -11.64
CA CYS A 22 2.82 -20.07 -12.16
C CYS A 22 3.99 -19.56 -11.28
N PRO A 23 5.24 -19.67 -11.76
CA PRO A 23 6.42 -19.14 -11.06
C PRO A 23 6.35 -17.64 -10.78
N ASP A 24 5.77 -16.86 -11.70
CA ASP A 24 5.60 -15.41 -11.55
C ASP A 24 4.70 -15.07 -10.35
N ILE A 25 3.59 -15.80 -10.17
CA ILE A 25 2.69 -15.58 -9.03
C ILE A 25 3.39 -15.98 -7.73
N THR A 26 4.12 -17.10 -7.74
CA THR A 26 4.94 -17.51 -6.59
C THR A 26 5.89 -16.40 -6.18
N ARG A 27 6.65 -15.86 -7.12
CA ARG A 27 7.62 -14.79 -6.87
C ARG A 27 6.96 -13.50 -6.40
N ALA A 28 5.83 -13.11 -7.00
CA ALA A 28 5.06 -11.95 -6.58
C ALA A 28 4.55 -12.09 -5.14
N CYS A 29 4.02 -13.26 -4.78
CA CYS A 29 3.56 -13.52 -3.42
C CYS A 29 4.70 -13.44 -2.40
N ASP A 30 5.87 -14.00 -2.71
CA ASP A 30 7.01 -13.97 -1.79
C ASP A 30 7.53 -12.55 -1.57
N LEU A 31 7.67 -11.76 -2.64
CA LEU A 31 8.04 -10.35 -2.53
C LEU A 31 7.01 -9.52 -1.77
N ALA A 32 5.72 -9.75 -2.03
CA ALA A 32 4.63 -9.05 -1.33
C ALA A 32 4.62 -9.37 0.17
N ARG A 33 4.85 -10.63 0.57
CA ARG A 33 4.96 -11.01 1.99
C ARG A 33 6.19 -10.37 2.64
N ALA A 34 7.35 -10.44 1.99
CA ALA A 34 8.56 -9.82 2.49
C ALA A 34 8.38 -8.30 2.70
N PHE A 35 7.74 -7.61 1.75
CA PHE A 35 7.44 -6.19 1.88
C PHE A 35 6.47 -5.90 3.03
N ALA A 36 5.41 -6.72 3.16
CA ALA A 36 4.44 -6.59 4.24
C ALA A 36 5.10 -6.69 5.61
N ASP A 37 6.10 -7.56 5.76
CA ASP A 37 6.86 -7.71 7.00
C ASP A 37 7.76 -6.49 7.26
N LEU A 38 8.36 -5.89 6.23
CA LEU A 38 9.08 -4.62 6.38
C LEU A 38 8.17 -3.52 6.92
N VAL A 39 6.96 -3.40 6.36
CA VAL A 39 5.96 -2.42 6.78
C VAL A 39 5.50 -2.68 8.21
N ARG A 40 5.11 -3.92 8.52
CA ARG A 40 4.56 -4.30 9.83
C ARG A 40 5.57 -4.12 10.95
N HIS A 41 6.84 -4.43 10.70
CA HIS A 41 7.91 -4.38 11.69
C HIS A 41 8.74 -3.09 11.62
N ARG A 42 8.34 -2.12 10.80
CA ARG A 42 9.05 -0.85 10.59
C ARG A 42 10.56 -1.03 10.33
N ARG A 43 10.89 -1.89 9.37
CA ARG A 43 12.27 -2.23 8.98
C ARG A 43 12.71 -1.49 7.72
N GLY A 44 12.55 -0.16 7.70
CA GLY A 44 12.91 0.67 6.53
C GLY A 44 14.37 0.51 6.08
N TYR A 45 15.29 0.19 6.99
CA TYR A 45 16.70 -0.08 6.67
C TYR A 45 16.93 -1.27 5.72
N LEU A 46 15.95 -2.16 5.55
CA LEU A 46 16.00 -3.28 4.59
C LEU A 46 15.33 -2.96 3.24
N LEU A 47 14.72 -1.78 3.09
CA LEU A 47 13.94 -1.42 1.90
C LEU A 47 14.79 -1.47 0.63
N GLN A 48 16.00 -0.93 0.67
CA GLN A 48 16.89 -0.88 -0.50
C GLN A 48 17.26 -2.27 -1.01
N GLU A 49 17.51 -3.21 -0.09
CA GLU A 49 17.79 -4.61 -0.45
C GLU A 49 16.55 -5.28 -1.04
N TRP A 50 15.37 -5.03 -0.47
CA TRP A 50 14.12 -5.54 -1.03
C TRP A 50 13.85 -5.00 -2.45
N ILE A 51 14.08 -3.70 -2.69
CA ILE A 51 13.95 -3.09 -4.02
C ILE A 51 14.88 -3.78 -5.02
N ARG A 52 16.15 -3.98 -4.65
CA ARG A 52 17.14 -4.66 -5.50
C ARG A 52 16.68 -6.05 -5.90
N GLN A 53 16.14 -6.83 -4.95
CA GLN A 53 15.62 -8.18 -5.22
C GLN A 53 14.38 -8.16 -6.12
N ALA A 54 13.50 -7.17 -5.95
CA ALA A 54 12.31 -7.02 -6.78
C ALA A 54 12.67 -6.63 -8.22
N GLU A 55 13.68 -5.79 -8.44
CA GLU A 55 14.08 -5.36 -9.78
C GLU A 55 14.73 -6.46 -10.62
N GLN A 56 15.45 -7.39 -9.97
CA GLN A 56 16.12 -8.50 -10.64
C GLN A 56 15.13 -9.52 -11.19
N ASP A 57 14.31 -10.11 -10.30
CA ASP A 57 13.60 -11.36 -10.64
C ASP A 57 12.08 -11.28 -10.50
N ALA A 58 11.50 -10.10 -10.26
CA ALA A 58 10.05 -10.01 -10.09
C ALA A 58 9.29 -9.89 -11.42
N PRO A 59 7.99 -10.23 -11.45
CA PRO A 59 7.13 -9.91 -12.58
C PRO A 59 7.10 -8.40 -12.88
N LYS A 60 6.87 -8.03 -14.15
CA LYS A 60 6.91 -6.64 -14.63
C LYS A 60 6.16 -5.62 -13.75
N PRO A 61 4.93 -5.89 -13.25
CA PRO A 61 4.24 -4.94 -12.36
C PRO A 61 5.00 -4.67 -11.06
N MET A 62 5.66 -5.69 -10.52
CA MET A 62 6.39 -5.60 -9.27
C MET A 62 7.73 -4.86 -9.43
N LYS A 63 8.40 -5.05 -10.59
CA LYS A 63 9.56 -4.23 -10.98
C LYS A 63 9.19 -2.75 -11.08
N GLY A 64 8.04 -2.45 -11.69
CA GLY A 64 7.52 -1.09 -11.76
C GLY A 64 7.27 -0.49 -10.38
N PHE A 65 6.62 -1.25 -9.49
CA PHE A 65 6.41 -0.84 -8.10
C PHE A 65 7.74 -0.55 -7.38
N ALA A 66 8.74 -1.43 -7.50
CA ALA A 66 10.07 -1.22 -6.92
C ALA A 66 10.75 0.06 -7.46
N GLY A 67 10.60 0.34 -8.75
CA GLY A 67 11.08 1.58 -9.37
C GLY A 67 10.46 2.84 -8.77
N PHE A 68 9.15 2.85 -8.52
CA PHE A 68 8.49 3.97 -7.84
C PHE A 68 8.99 4.14 -6.39
N LEU A 69 9.14 3.04 -5.64
CA LEU A 69 9.69 3.12 -4.29
C LEU A 69 11.12 3.67 -4.27
N ARG A 70 11.92 3.37 -5.30
CA ARG A 70 13.28 3.88 -5.43
C ARG A 70 13.33 5.37 -5.73
N GLN A 71 12.36 5.92 -6.46
CA GLN A 71 12.27 7.36 -6.73
C GLN A 71 12.03 8.15 -5.43
N ASP A 72 11.21 7.62 -4.52
CA ASP A 72 10.87 8.25 -3.24
C ASP A 72 11.57 7.57 -2.04
N LEU A 73 12.79 7.05 -2.23
CA LEU A 73 13.45 6.15 -1.28
C LEU A 73 13.50 6.72 0.14
N ASP A 74 13.88 7.98 0.32
CA ASP A 74 13.99 8.61 1.64
C ASP A 74 12.63 8.70 2.34
N ALA A 75 11.60 9.13 1.60
CA ALA A 75 10.24 9.28 2.12
C ALA A 75 9.63 7.94 2.50
N VAL A 76 9.79 6.92 1.66
CA VAL A 76 9.32 5.56 1.94
C VAL A 76 10.10 4.96 3.11
N THR A 77 11.41 5.13 3.15
CA THR A 77 12.26 4.65 4.26
C THR A 77 11.82 5.27 5.59
N ALA A 78 11.57 6.58 5.61
CA ALA A 78 11.03 7.26 6.78
C ALA A 78 9.65 6.72 7.17
N GLY A 79 8.75 6.53 6.21
CA GLY A 79 7.42 5.93 6.43
C GLY A 79 7.46 4.48 6.96
N LEU A 80 8.51 3.74 6.61
CA LEU A 80 8.76 2.38 7.10
C LEU A 80 9.64 2.32 8.35
N THR A 81 10.02 3.45 8.96
CA THR A 81 10.92 3.47 10.13
C THR A 81 10.32 4.26 11.29
N LEU A 82 9.76 5.42 10.99
CA LEU A 82 9.22 6.33 12.00
C LEU A 82 7.87 5.84 12.54
N PRO A 83 7.49 6.26 13.76
CA PRO A 83 6.19 5.91 14.33
C PRO A 83 5.03 6.74 13.75
N TRP A 84 5.33 7.76 12.93
CA TRP A 84 4.35 8.67 12.36
C TRP A 84 3.59 8.03 11.21
N SER A 85 2.29 8.34 11.09
CA SER A 85 1.47 7.92 9.95
C SER A 85 0.66 9.08 9.40
N SER A 86 0.47 9.10 8.08
CA SER A 86 -0.39 10.08 7.40
C SER A 86 -1.88 9.74 7.51
N GLY A 87 -2.26 8.67 8.23
CA GLY A 87 -3.62 8.12 8.21
C GLY A 87 -4.72 9.11 8.63
N VAL A 88 -4.47 9.94 9.64
CA VAL A 88 -5.43 10.98 10.07
C VAL A 88 -5.59 12.06 8.99
N VAL A 89 -4.47 12.49 8.40
CA VAL A 89 -4.45 13.49 7.33
C VAL A 89 -5.16 12.95 6.09
N GLU A 90 -4.87 11.71 5.69
CA GLU A 90 -5.53 11.03 4.59
C GLU A 90 -7.03 10.82 4.84
N GLY A 91 -7.42 10.53 6.08
CA GLY A 91 -8.82 10.45 6.50
C GLY A 91 -9.57 11.77 6.28
N HIS A 92 -8.98 12.90 6.70
CA HIS A 92 -9.52 14.23 6.42
C HIS A 92 -9.60 14.52 4.91
N VAL A 93 -8.52 14.25 4.17
CA VAL A 93 -8.50 14.42 2.70
C VAL A 93 -9.60 13.58 2.04
N ASN A 94 -9.82 12.35 2.51
CA ASN A 94 -10.88 11.48 1.99
C ASN A 94 -12.27 12.04 2.30
N ARG A 95 -12.52 12.53 3.53
CA ARG A 95 -13.78 13.20 3.89
C ARG A 95 -14.06 14.38 2.97
N VAL A 96 -13.07 15.26 2.74
CA VAL A 96 -13.22 16.41 1.83
C VAL A 96 -13.53 15.96 0.40
N LYS A 97 -12.80 14.95 -0.10
CA LYS A 97 -13.01 14.39 -1.43
C LYS A 97 -14.40 13.78 -1.58
N THR A 98 -14.92 13.08 -0.57
CA THR A 98 -16.28 12.52 -0.55
C THR A 98 -17.32 13.62 -0.61
N LEU A 99 -17.16 14.67 0.19
CA LEU A 99 -18.06 15.81 0.21
C LEU A 99 -18.11 16.52 -1.14
N LYS A 100 -16.95 16.73 -1.77
CA LYS A 100 -16.86 17.30 -3.13
C LYS A 100 -17.52 16.40 -4.18
N ARG A 101 -17.36 15.07 -4.09
CA ARG A 101 -17.97 14.09 -5.00
C ARG A 101 -19.49 14.01 -4.87
N ALA A 102 -20.02 14.06 -3.64
CA ALA A 102 -21.46 14.13 -3.39
C ALA A 102 -22.11 15.38 -4.01
N MET A 103 -21.30 16.39 -4.34
CA MET A 103 -21.71 17.64 -4.98
C MET A 103 -21.30 17.70 -6.46
N TYR A 104 -21.04 16.55 -7.08
CA TYR A 104 -20.65 16.42 -8.49
C TYR A 104 -19.41 17.23 -8.86
N GLY A 105 -18.48 17.41 -7.92
CA GLY A 105 -17.27 18.20 -8.15
C GLY A 105 -17.45 19.72 -8.09
N ARG A 106 -18.69 20.22 -7.93
CA ARG A 106 -19.05 21.65 -8.02
C ARG A 106 -18.86 22.42 -6.72
N ALA A 107 -18.41 21.77 -5.66
CA ALA A 107 -18.09 22.45 -4.41
C ALA A 107 -16.72 23.13 -4.50
N LEU A 108 -16.73 24.45 -4.73
CA LEU A 108 -15.55 25.32 -4.58
C LEU A 108 -15.20 25.49 -3.10
N PHE A 109 -14.06 26.12 -2.81
CA PHE A 109 -13.51 26.23 -1.47
C PHE A 109 -14.51 26.77 -0.45
N GLU A 110 -15.21 27.87 -0.74
CA GLU A 110 -16.19 28.46 0.18
C GLU A 110 -17.29 27.47 0.59
N LEU A 111 -17.83 26.73 -0.37
CA LEU A 111 -18.90 25.77 -0.14
C LEU A 111 -18.41 24.53 0.62
N LEU A 112 -17.19 24.08 0.35
CA LEU A 112 -16.54 23.02 1.13
C LEU A 112 -16.29 23.49 2.56
N ARG A 113 -15.77 24.70 2.75
CA ARG A 113 -15.48 25.29 4.07
C ARG A 113 -16.74 25.36 4.91
N VAL A 114 -17.84 25.91 4.37
CA VAL A 114 -19.13 25.94 5.06
C VAL A 114 -19.55 24.53 5.47
N ARG A 115 -19.63 23.59 4.53
CA ARG A 115 -20.09 22.23 4.86
C ARG A 115 -19.22 21.45 5.83
N ILE A 116 -17.92 21.70 5.86
CA ILE A 116 -17.00 21.03 6.79
C ILE A 116 -17.09 21.64 8.18
N LEU A 117 -17.16 22.97 8.29
CA LEU A 117 -17.14 23.69 9.56
C LEU A 117 -18.52 23.80 10.23
N THR A 118 -19.62 23.66 9.48
CA THR A 118 -20.99 23.76 10.01
C THR A 118 -21.70 22.41 10.16
N GLN A 119 -21.04 21.28 9.89
CA GLN A 119 -21.56 19.96 10.29
C GLN A 119 -21.34 19.79 11.81
N PRO A 120 -22.37 19.36 12.58
CA PRO A 120 -22.20 19.00 13.99
C PRO A 120 -21.24 17.82 14.18
#